data_AF-A0A2V7UWC6-F1
#
_entry.id   AF-A0A2V7UWC6-F1
#
_cell.length_a   1.000
_cell.length_b   1.000
_cell.length_c   1.000
_cell.angle_alpha   90.00
_cell.angle_beta   90.00
_cell.angle_gamma   90.00
#
_symmetry.space_group_name_H-M   'P 1'
#
loop_
_entity.id
_entity.type
_entity.pdbx_description
1 polymer ?
#
loop_
_entity_poly.entity_id
_entity_poly.type
_entity_poly.pdbx_seq_one_letter_code
_entity_poly.pdbx_strand_id
1 'polypeptide(L)'
;MAARRPSRQHRPAARPHLRGAEGEAPVTSAFVVTRGTGALGRAVVAALAERGARVAVPYRSPQDWDALRAALPQASLWGAKAEVSDPRSCGAFLDGAAGFLGRLDGVAAVAGAYAGAGTLEQAPESEWTAMMSANLGTVYAICRAALPRLIENRGSVVTVASRLALEGGAGSAAYAVSKAGVVALTRVLALENEARGVRFNCVLPVIIDTPDNRKAMPKADPSRWTPPAAVARVVAFLLFPESSAVNGALIPVSGR
;
A
#
# COMPACT_ATOMS: atom_id res chain seq x y z
N MET A 1 -1.79 -67.24 3.74
CA MET A 1 -2.04 -66.27 2.65
C MET A 1 -3.05 -65.24 3.16
N ALA A 2 -2.58 -64.13 3.74
CA ALA A 2 -3.42 -63.19 4.49
C ALA A 2 -3.92 -62.05 3.58
N ALA A 3 -5.24 -61.84 3.55
CA ALA A 3 -5.91 -60.84 2.73
C ALA A 3 -5.69 -59.41 3.27
N ARG A 4 -5.17 -58.52 2.43
CA ARG A 4 -5.00 -57.09 2.72
C ARG A 4 -6.35 -56.37 2.67
N ARG A 5 -6.69 -55.64 3.74
CA ARG A 5 -7.83 -54.70 3.77
C ARG A 5 -7.49 -53.41 3.00
N PRO A 6 -8.45 -52.80 2.28
CA PRO A 6 -8.20 -51.53 1.59
C PRO A 6 -8.22 -50.35 2.57
N SER A 7 -7.28 -49.43 2.38
CA SER A 7 -7.13 -48.19 3.13
C SER A 7 -8.28 -47.23 2.84
N ARG A 8 -8.91 -46.70 3.89
CA ARG A 8 -9.90 -45.61 3.80
C ARG A 8 -9.19 -44.35 3.32
N GLN A 9 -9.52 -43.89 2.11
CA GLN A 9 -9.12 -42.57 1.62
C GLN A 9 -9.74 -41.49 2.52
N HIS A 10 -8.89 -40.62 3.06
CA HIS A 10 -9.27 -39.48 3.88
C HIS A 10 -9.74 -38.35 2.95
N ARG A 11 -11.06 -38.18 2.80
CA ARG A 11 -11.63 -36.99 2.16
C ARG A 11 -11.41 -35.79 3.10
N PRO A 12 -10.87 -34.65 2.64
CA PRO A 12 -10.81 -33.45 3.47
C PRO A 12 -12.26 -32.98 3.74
N ALA A 13 -12.57 -32.71 5.00
CA ALA A 13 -13.85 -32.15 5.39
C ALA A 13 -14.04 -30.77 4.72
N ALA A 14 -15.16 -30.60 4.02
CA ALA A 14 -15.58 -29.30 3.52
C ALA A 14 -15.72 -28.33 4.70
N ARG A 15 -15.08 -27.15 4.59
CA ARG A 15 -15.21 -26.09 5.60
C ARG A 15 -16.66 -25.57 5.62
N PRO A 16 -17.27 -25.35 6.79
CA PRO A 16 -18.58 -24.72 6.84
C PRO A 16 -18.44 -23.26 6.38
N HIS A 17 -19.30 -22.87 5.44
CA HIS A 17 -19.54 -21.46 5.14
C HIS A 17 -20.04 -20.80 6.42
N LEU A 18 -19.29 -19.83 6.95
CA LEU A 18 -19.74 -18.97 8.04
C LEU A 18 -20.88 -18.10 7.50
N ARG A 19 -22.13 -18.55 7.69
CA ARG A 19 -23.27 -17.62 7.80
C ARG A 19 -23.04 -16.85 9.10
N GLY A 20 -22.84 -15.53 8.99
CA GLY A 20 -22.77 -14.65 10.15
C GLY A 20 -24.03 -14.79 11.00
N ALA A 21 -23.86 -14.80 12.32
CA ALA A 21 -24.95 -14.74 13.27
C ALA A 21 -25.73 -13.43 13.06
N GLU A 22 -27.05 -13.54 12.98
CA GLU A 22 -27.95 -12.40 12.88
C GLU A 22 -27.81 -11.54 14.14
N GLY A 23 -27.31 -10.30 14.01
CA GLY A 23 -27.30 -9.31 15.09
C GLY A 23 -26.01 -8.51 15.28
N GLU A 24 -24.88 -8.93 14.70
CA GLU A 24 -23.64 -8.13 14.72
C GLU A 24 -23.63 -7.16 13.53
N ALA A 25 -23.50 -5.87 13.81
CA ALA A 25 -23.26 -4.88 12.76
C ALA A 25 -22.05 -5.31 11.92
N PRO A 26 -22.10 -5.20 10.57
CA PRO A 26 -21.02 -5.67 9.73
C PRO A 26 -19.71 -5.00 10.12
N VAL A 27 -18.67 -5.81 10.38
CA VAL A 27 -17.36 -5.31 10.80
C VAL A 27 -16.77 -4.45 9.67
N THR A 28 -16.75 -3.14 9.90
CA THR A 28 -16.21 -2.19 8.93
C THR A 28 -14.69 -2.32 8.83
N SER A 29 -14.19 -2.64 7.63
CA SER A 29 -12.75 -2.72 7.36
C SER A 29 -12.04 -1.39 7.64
N ALA A 30 -10.82 -1.47 8.15
CA ALA A 30 -10.08 -0.31 8.61
C ALA A 30 -8.65 -0.29 8.02
N PHE A 31 -8.31 0.82 7.36
CA PHE A 31 -7.04 0.96 6.63
C PHE A 31 -6.29 2.25 6.97
N VAL A 32 -4.97 2.20 6.80
CA VAL A 32 -4.11 3.40 6.79
C VAL A 32 -3.63 3.66 5.36
N VAL A 33 -3.67 4.91 4.91
CA VAL A 33 -3.11 5.31 3.60
C VAL A 33 -2.05 6.39 3.79
N THR A 34 -0.77 6.04 3.68
CA THR A 34 0.32 7.03 3.79
C THR A 34 0.32 7.96 2.57
N ARG A 35 0.63 9.25 2.76
CA ARG A 35 0.43 10.28 1.72
C ARG A 35 -0.98 10.26 1.10
N GLY A 36 -2.02 9.91 1.87
CA GLY A 36 -3.41 9.86 1.41
C GLY A 36 -3.96 11.20 0.88
N THR A 37 -3.27 12.32 1.14
CA THR A 37 -3.60 13.64 0.59
C THR A 37 -2.92 13.97 -0.75
N GLY A 38 -2.02 13.11 -1.26
CA GLY A 38 -1.39 13.26 -2.58
C GLY A 38 -2.23 12.65 -3.71
N ALA A 39 -1.84 12.85 -4.97
CA ALA A 39 -2.65 12.45 -6.14
C ALA A 39 -3.07 10.97 -6.14
N LEU A 40 -2.11 10.02 -5.99
CA LEU A 40 -2.43 8.59 -5.87
C LEU A 40 -3.15 8.28 -4.54
N GLY A 41 -2.69 8.90 -3.44
CA GLY A 41 -3.26 8.68 -2.12
C GLY A 41 -4.76 9.00 -2.06
N ARG A 42 -5.19 10.13 -2.64
CA ARG A 42 -6.61 10.53 -2.70
C ARG A 42 -7.45 9.51 -3.45
N ALA A 43 -6.93 8.98 -4.56
CA ALA A 43 -7.61 7.93 -5.32
C ALA A 43 -7.74 6.63 -4.53
N VAL A 44 -6.69 6.25 -3.77
CA VAL A 44 -6.74 5.07 -2.88
C VAL A 44 -7.74 5.29 -1.74
N VAL A 45 -7.72 6.45 -1.08
CA VAL A 45 -8.68 6.80 -0.02
C VAL A 45 -10.12 6.73 -0.55
N ALA A 46 -10.38 7.31 -1.73
CA ALA A 46 -11.69 7.25 -2.38
C ALA A 46 -12.13 5.81 -2.65
N ALA A 47 -11.27 4.98 -3.26
CA ALA A 47 -11.58 3.58 -3.57
C ALA A 47 -11.85 2.72 -2.31
N LEU A 48 -11.19 3.02 -1.19
CA LEU A 48 -11.46 2.36 0.09
C LEU A 48 -12.76 2.87 0.73
N ALA A 49 -13.01 4.18 0.67
CA ALA A 49 -14.22 4.81 1.22
C ALA A 49 -15.49 4.39 0.45
N GLU A 50 -15.41 4.24 -0.87
CA GLU A 50 -16.50 3.71 -1.72
C GLU A 50 -16.93 2.30 -1.30
N ARG A 51 -16.02 1.52 -0.69
CA ARG A 51 -16.29 0.19 -0.13
C ARG A 51 -16.71 0.25 1.35
N GLY A 52 -17.03 1.43 1.87
CA GLY A 52 -17.48 1.65 3.23
C GLY A 52 -16.38 1.55 4.29
N ALA A 53 -15.10 1.53 3.92
CA ALA A 53 -14.01 1.36 4.88
C ALA A 53 -13.76 2.62 5.72
N ARG A 54 -13.25 2.42 6.95
CA ARG A 54 -12.66 3.47 7.77
C ARG A 54 -11.22 3.71 7.33
N VAL A 55 -10.85 4.96 7.06
CA VAL A 55 -9.51 5.27 6.56
C VAL A 55 -8.82 6.31 7.43
N ALA A 56 -7.67 5.94 8.00
CA ALA A 56 -6.78 6.84 8.70
C ALA A 56 -5.70 7.37 7.73
N VAL A 57 -5.54 8.70 7.68
CA VAL A 57 -4.64 9.39 6.74
C VAL A 57 -3.65 10.28 7.48
N PRO A 58 -2.36 9.90 7.57
CA PRO A 58 -1.34 10.82 8.02
C PRO A 58 -1.16 11.94 6.99
N TYR A 59 -1.12 13.18 7.44
CA TYR A 59 -0.93 14.36 6.59
C TYR A 59 0.18 15.28 7.10
N ARG A 60 0.66 16.18 6.24
CA ARG A 60 1.61 17.24 6.62
C ARG A 60 0.95 18.62 6.60
N SER A 61 0.16 18.87 5.56
CA SER A 61 -0.60 20.09 5.33
C SER A 61 -2.05 19.93 5.82
N PRO A 62 -2.51 20.71 6.80
CA PRO A 62 -3.93 20.77 7.17
C PRO A 62 -4.84 21.14 5.99
N GLN A 63 -4.37 22.01 5.10
CA GLN A 63 -5.13 22.43 3.91
C GLN A 63 -5.38 21.25 2.98
N ASP A 64 -4.37 20.41 2.75
CA ASP A 64 -4.54 19.22 1.92
C ASP A 64 -5.51 18.21 2.56
N TRP A 65 -5.49 18.11 3.89
CA TRP A 65 -6.42 17.29 4.67
C TRP A 65 -7.85 17.81 4.56
N ASP A 66 -8.07 19.11 4.71
CA ASP A 66 -9.38 19.74 4.55
C ASP A 66 -9.93 19.54 3.14
N ALA A 67 -9.09 19.69 2.12
CA ALA A 67 -9.47 19.41 0.74
C ALA A 67 -9.86 17.93 0.51
N LEU A 68 -9.19 16.99 1.19
CA LEU A 68 -9.55 15.56 1.12
C LEU A 68 -10.92 15.30 1.74
N ARG A 69 -11.18 15.85 2.93
CA ARG A 69 -12.49 15.73 3.61
C ARG A 69 -13.61 16.37 2.80
N ALA A 70 -13.37 17.55 2.23
CA ALA A 70 -14.35 18.24 1.40
C ALA A 70 -14.70 17.45 0.12
N ALA A 71 -13.72 16.76 -0.47
CA ALA A 71 -13.94 15.92 -1.65
C ALA A 71 -14.68 14.61 -1.34
N LEU A 72 -14.64 14.14 -0.09
CA LEU A 72 -15.24 12.88 0.36
C LEU A 72 -16.08 13.08 1.63
N PRO A 73 -17.15 13.89 1.60
CA PRO A 73 -17.87 14.32 2.81
C PRO A 73 -18.59 13.19 3.54
N GLN A 74 -18.91 12.09 2.84
CA GLN A 74 -19.57 10.90 3.41
C GLN A 74 -18.58 9.80 3.81
N ALA A 75 -17.28 9.99 3.55
CA ALA A 75 -16.28 8.99 3.88
C ALA A 75 -15.96 9.02 5.38
N SER A 76 -15.85 7.83 5.99
CA SER A 76 -15.36 7.71 7.36
C SER A 76 -13.85 7.87 7.39
N LEU A 77 -13.39 9.11 7.60
CA LEU A 77 -11.97 9.47 7.60
C LEU A 77 -11.51 9.98 8.97
N TRP A 78 -10.29 9.61 9.34
CA TRP A 78 -9.55 10.21 10.44
C TRP A 78 -8.17 10.65 9.97
N GLY A 79 -7.66 11.74 10.51
CA GLY A 79 -6.37 12.27 10.09
C GLY A 79 -5.64 12.95 11.24
N ALA A 80 -4.32 12.83 11.22
CA ALA A 80 -3.43 13.54 12.12
C ALA A 80 -2.12 13.87 11.40
N LYS A 81 -1.41 14.89 11.92
CA LYS A 81 -0.07 15.21 11.44
C LYS A 81 0.90 14.10 11.80
N ALA A 82 1.66 13.61 10.82
CA ALA A 82 2.71 12.62 11.07
C ALA A 82 3.83 12.69 10.02
N GLU A 83 5.06 12.41 10.44
CA GLU A 83 6.19 12.19 9.55
C GLU A 83 6.32 10.69 9.27
N VAL A 84 5.92 10.27 8.08
CA VAL A 84 5.84 8.85 7.73
C VAL A 84 7.20 8.21 7.47
N SER A 85 8.29 8.99 7.43
CA SER A 85 9.67 8.45 7.41
C SER A 85 10.23 8.18 8.82
N ASP A 86 9.56 8.57 9.91
CA ASP A 86 9.99 8.29 11.29
C ASP A 86 9.12 7.17 11.91
N PRO A 87 9.69 6.00 12.23
CA PRO A 87 8.97 4.91 12.89
C PRO A 87 8.24 5.32 14.17
N ARG A 88 8.78 6.26 14.96
CA ARG A 88 8.14 6.75 16.19
C ARG A 88 6.92 7.59 15.88
N SER A 89 7.01 8.45 14.86
CA SER A 89 5.87 9.24 14.39
C SER A 89 4.77 8.34 13.82
N CYS A 90 5.12 7.30 13.06
CA CYS A 90 4.18 6.28 12.60
C CYS A 90 3.49 5.55 13.76
N GLY A 91 4.23 5.19 14.82
CA GLY A 91 3.67 4.59 16.03
C GLY A 91 2.65 5.50 16.71
N ALA A 92 3.03 6.74 16.99
CA ALA A 92 2.14 7.74 17.61
C ALA A 92 0.88 8.01 16.76
N PHE A 93 1.02 8.03 15.43
CA PHE A 93 -0.12 8.15 14.52
C PHE A 93 -1.08 6.97 14.65
N LEU A 94 -0.56 5.73 14.66
CA LEU A 94 -1.38 4.52 14.81
C LEU A 94 -2.07 4.51 16.18
N ASP A 95 -1.40 4.91 17.25
CA ASP A 95 -1.99 5.03 18.59
C ASP A 95 -3.15 6.02 18.60
N GLY A 96 -2.99 7.20 18.01
CA GLY A 96 -4.08 8.17 17.87
C GLY A 96 -5.24 7.66 17.00
N ALA A 97 -4.95 6.86 15.97
CA ALA A 97 -5.96 6.29 15.08
C ALA A 97 -6.71 5.09 15.69
N ALA A 98 -6.21 4.50 16.78
CA ALA A 98 -6.66 3.19 17.27
C ALA A 98 -8.17 3.18 17.61
N GLY A 99 -8.64 4.17 18.36
CA GLY A 99 -10.06 4.25 18.75
C GLY A 99 -11.00 4.45 17.56
N PHE A 100 -10.57 5.26 16.57
CA PHE A 100 -11.34 5.48 15.35
C PHE A 100 -11.39 4.21 14.47
N LEU A 101 -10.24 3.55 14.28
CA LEU A 101 -10.13 2.38 13.41
C LEU A 101 -10.71 1.12 14.03
N GLY A 102 -10.61 0.93 15.35
CA GLY A 102 -11.07 -0.25 16.11
C GLY A 102 -10.35 -1.58 15.78
N ARG A 103 -9.75 -1.68 14.60
CA ARG A 103 -8.94 -2.78 14.06
C ARG A 103 -8.02 -2.23 12.98
N LEU A 104 -7.04 -3.01 12.52
CA LEU A 104 -6.22 -2.62 11.36
C LEU A 104 -6.15 -3.77 10.36
N ASP A 105 -6.96 -3.68 9.32
CA ASP A 105 -7.04 -4.70 8.27
C ASP A 105 -5.97 -4.50 7.19
N GLY A 106 -5.42 -3.29 7.05
CA GLY A 106 -4.34 -3.11 6.11
C GLY A 106 -3.72 -1.72 6.02
N VAL A 107 -2.64 -1.64 5.26
CA VAL A 107 -1.89 -0.41 5.00
C VAL A 107 -1.63 -0.27 3.51
N ALA A 108 -2.04 0.85 2.92
CA ALA A 108 -1.54 1.31 1.63
C ALA A 108 -0.32 2.21 1.86
N ALA A 109 0.88 1.67 1.66
CA ALA A 109 2.13 2.41 1.76
C ALA A 109 2.42 3.15 0.44
N VAL A 110 1.69 4.25 0.23
CA VAL A 110 1.72 5.06 -1.00
C VAL A 110 2.79 6.16 -0.94
N ALA A 111 3.31 6.46 0.25
CA ALA A 111 4.37 7.44 0.43
C ALA A 111 5.58 7.18 -0.48
N GLY A 112 6.02 8.24 -1.16
CA GLY A 112 7.14 8.20 -2.08
C GLY A 112 7.34 9.56 -2.75
N ALA A 113 8.48 9.71 -3.41
CA ALA A 113 8.87 10.89 -4.18
C ALA A 113 9.68 10.47 -5.41
N TYR A 114 9.86 11.41 -6.32
CA TYR A 114 10.73 11.27 -7.48
C TYR A 114 11.71 12.44 -7.50
N ALA A 115 12.96 12.14 -7.78
CA ALA A 115 14.00 13.07 -8.19
C ALA A 115 14.85 12.36 -9.25
N GLY A 116 15.34 13.14 -10.21
CA GLY A 116 16.22 12.66 -11.27
C GLY A 116 16.88 13.86 -11.93
N ALA A 117 18.07 14.21 -11.45
CA ALA A 117 18.82 15.39 -11.88
C ALA A 117 19.89 15.09 -12.94
N GLY A 118 19.72 14.02 -13.72
CA GLY A 118 20.70 13.59 -14.72
C GLY A 118 21.44 12.31 -14.33
N THR A 119 22.51 11.99 -15.04
CA THR A 119 23.32 10.78 -14.81
C THR A 119 23.95 10.74 -13.41
N LEU A 120 24.53 9.61 -13.01
CA LEU A 120 25.04 9.42 -11.64
C LEU A 120 26.12 10.45 -11.27
N GLU A 121 26.97 10.83 -12.23
CA GLU A 121 28.01 11.85 -12.07
C GLU A 121 27.48 13.29 -12.00
N GLN A 122 26.24 13.52 -12.46
CA GLN A 122 25.59 14.83 -12.46
C GLN A 122 24.67 15.02 -11.25
N ALA A 123 24.06 13.95 -10.76
CA ALA A 123 23.10 13.99 -9.67
C ALA A 123 23.79 14.42 -8.36
N PRO A 124 23.18 15.33 -7.58
CA PRO A 124 23.73 15.72 -6.29
C PRO A 124 23.66 14.54 -5.31
N GLU A 125 24.67 14.39 -4.46
CA GLU A 125 24.72 13.30 -3.47
C GLU A 125 23.50 13.29 -2.54
N SER A 126 22.94 14.47 -2.24
CA SER A 126 21.74 14.61 -1.42
C SER A 126 20.50 13.93 -2.03
N GLU A 127 20.46 13.73 -3.35
CA GLU A 127 19.38 13.00 -4.04
C GLU A 127 19.30 11.55 -3.56
N TRP A 128 20.45 10.91 -3.34
CA TRP A 128 20.51 9.52 -2.86
C TRP A 128 19.78 9.36 -1.54
N THR A 129 20.22 10.10 -0.53
CA THR A 129 19.65 10.06 0.84
C THR A 129 18.18 10.46 0.82
N ALA A 130 17.82 11.49 0.04
CA ALA A 130 16.43 11.94 -0.08
C ALA A 130 15.51 10.85 -0.67
N MET A 131 15.93 10.17 -1.75
CA MET A 131 15.13 9.11 -2.36
C MET A 131 15.05 7.86 -1.49
N MET A 132 16.15 7.45 -0.85
CA MET A 132 16.11 6.32 0.09
C MET A 132 15.16 6.60 1.25
N SER A 133 15.25 7.78 1.87
CA SER A 133 14.36 8.17 2.97
C SER A 133 12.90 8.25 2.53
N ALA A 134 12.61 8.97 1.44
CA ALA A 134 11.24 9.23 1.00
C ALA A 134 10.52 7.98 0.45
N ASN A 135 11.24 7.07 -0.21
CA ASN A 135 10.65 5.89 -0.85
C ASN A 135 10.77 4.62 -0.02
N LEU A 136 11.97 4.26 0.44
CA LEU A 136 12.20 3.03 1.17
C LEU A 136 11.98 3.23 2.68
N GLY A 137 12.51 4.32 3.23
CA GLY A 137 12.40 4.65 4.65
C GLY A 137 10.95 4.78 5.13
N THR A 138 10.10 5.41 4.33
CA THR A 138 8.66 5.55 4.65
C THR A 138 7.92 4.22 4.68
N VAL A 139 8.20 3.30 3.75
CA VAL A 139 7.63 1.95 3.74
C VAL A 139 8.13 1.16 4.94
N TYR A 140 9.43 1.21 5.22
CA TYR A 140 10.01 0.55 6.40
C TYR A 140 9.35 1.04 7.70
N ALA A 141 9.25 2.36 7.88
CA ALA A 141 8.74 2.97 9.09
C ALA A 141 7.28 2.59 9.37
N ILE A 142 6.40 2.72 8.37
CA ILE A 142 4.98 2.39 8.56
C ILE A 142 4.74 0.90 8.71
N CYS A 143 5.43 0.05 7.94
CA CYS A 143 5.32 -1.40 8.08
C CYS A 143 5.76 -1.85 9.47
N ARG A 144 6.91 -1.36 9.96
CA ARG A 144 7.42 -1.68 11.30
C ARG A 144 6.43 -1.28 12.40
N ALA A 145 5.86 -0.08 12.31
CA ALA A 145 4.92 0.42 13.31
C ALA A 145 3.57 -0.31 13.28
N ALA A 146 3.07 -0.65 12.09
CA ALA A 146 1.76 -1.29 11.91
C ALA A 146 1.76 -2.80 12.14
N LEU A 147 2.91 -3.46 12.02
CA LEU A 147 3.01 -4.93 11.97
C LEU A 147 2.32 -5.64 13.15
N PRO A 148 2.48 -5.23 14.42
CA PRO A 148 1.81 -5.92 15.54
C PRO A 148 0.29 -5.99 15.36
N ARG A 149 -0.34 -4.87 14.98
CA ARG A 149 -1.80 -4.78 14.78
C ARG A 149 -2.27 -5.49 13.51
N LEU A 150 -1.43 -5.53 12.48
CA LEU A 150 -1.69 -6.31 11.27
C LEU A 150 -1.67 -7.80 11.55
N ILE A 151 -0.78 -8.29 12.41
CA ILE A 151 -0.71 -9.71 12.81
C ILE A 151 -1.98 -10.11 13.55
N GLU A 152 -2.46 -9.29 14.48
CA GLU A 152 -3.70 -9.53 15.22
C GLU A 152 -4.91 -9.73 14.30
N ASN A 153 -4.97 -8.96 13.21
CA ASN A 153 -6.10 -8.95 12.28
C ASN A 153 -5.86 -9.77 11.00
N ARG A 154 -4.69 -10.40 10.84
CA ARG A 154 -4.25 -11.07 9.60
C ARG A 154 -4.40 -10.16 8.37
N GLY A 155 -3.90 -8.94 8.52
CA GLY A 155 -4.11 -7.84 7.58
C GLY A 155 -3.33 -7.95 6.27
N SER A 156 -3.41 -6.90 5.46
CA SER A 156 -2.72 -6.82 4.18
C SER A 156 -2.01 -5.47 3.99
N VAL A 157 -0.81 -5.52 3.44
CA VAL A 157 -0.02 -4.35 3.09
C VAL A 157 0.18 -4.31 1.59
N VAL A 158 -0.10 -3.15 0.99
CA VAL A 158 0.21 -2.87 -0.41
C VAL A 158 1.22 -1.72 -0.47
N THR A 159 2.40 -2.02 -0.98
CA THR A 159 3.46 -1.03 -1.23
C THR A 159 3.40 -0.53 -2.66
N VAL A 160 3.84 0.71 -2.89
CA VAL A 160 3.90 1.30 -4.23
C VAL A 160 5.35 1.49 -4.65
N ALA A 161 5.81 0.65 -5.58
CA ALA A 161 7.12 0.77 -6.20
C ALA A 161 7.03 1.56 -7.53
N SER A 162 7.71 1.08 -8.57
CA SER A 162 7.71 1.65 -9.92
C SER A 162 8.21 0.57 -10.89
N ARG A 163 7.80 0.61 -12.17
CA ARG A 163 8.43 -0.26 -13.19
C ARG A 163 9.94 -0.02 -13.32
N LEU A 164 10.40 1.22 -13.09
CA LEU A 164 11.84 1.55 -13.09
C LEU A 164 12.64 0.80 -12.02
N ALA A 165 11.98 0.24 -10.99
CA ALA A 165 12.64 -0.63 -10.02
C ALA A 165 13.17 -1.94 -10.62
N LEU A 166 12.60 -2.37 -11.75
CA LEU A 166 12.95 -3.61 -12.43
C LEU A 166 13.70 -3.35 -13.75
N GLU A 167 13.30 -2.30 -14.46
CA GLU A 167 13.79 -1.99 -15.80
C GLU A 167 15.00 -1.03 -15.77
N GLY A 168 15.18 -0.29 -14.67
CA GLY A 168 16.13 0.82 -14.60
C GLY A 168 15.70 2.02 -15.46
N GLY A 169 16.45 3.11 -15.37
CA GLY A 169 16.22 4.32 -16.16
C GLY A 169 17.41 5.26 -16.07
N ALA A 170 17.91 5.70 -17.23
CA ALA A 170 19.01 6.65 -17.28
C ALA A 170 18.62 7.94 -16.53
N GLY A 171 19.49 8.36 -15.62
CA GLY A 171 19.30 9.54 -14.78
C GLY A 171 18.29 9.39 -13.65
N SER A 172 17.99 8.15 -13.23
CA SER A 172 17.09 7.87 -12.10
C SER A 172 17.73 6.91 -11.09
N ALA A 173 19.06 6.91 -10.94
CA ALA A 173 19.77 5.90 -10.14
C ALA A 173 19.25 5.81 -8.70
N ALA A 174 19.21 6.93 -7.97
CA ALA A 174 18.71 7.00 -6.59
C ALA A 174 17.24 6.56 -6.49
N TYR A 175 16.39 7.05 -7.39
CA TYR A 175 14.98 6.68 -7.43
C TYR A 175 14.78 5.18 -7.71
N ALA A 176 15.40 4.65 -8.77
CA ALA A 176 15.27 3.25 -9.19
C ALA A 176 15.73 2.30 -8.10
N VAL A 177 16.89 2.56 -7.47
CA VAL A 177 17.39 1.75 -6.35
C VAL A 177 16.45 1.83 -5.16
N SER A 178 15.94 3.02 -4.81
CA SER A 178 15.04 3.16 -3.66
C SER A 178 13.74 2.37 -3.86
N LYS A 179 13.20 2.34 -5.09
CA LYS A 179 12.01 1.55 -5.45
C LYS A 179 12.30 0.06 -5.59
N ALA A 180 13.50 -0.33 -6.02
CA ALA A 180 13.96 -1.73 -5.97
C ALA A 180 14.08 -2.21 -4.52
N GLY A 181 14.54 -1.35 -3.60
CA GLY A 181 14.52 -1.62 -2.16
C GLY A 181 13.11 -1.87 -1.63
N VAL A 182 12.11 -1.11 -2.09
CA VAL A 182 10.70 -1.34 -1.72
C VAL A 182 10.22 -2.71 -2.21
N VAL A 183 10.58 -3.11 -3.43
CA VAL A 183 10.27 -4.44 -3.98
C VAL A 183 10.89 -5.55 -3.11
N ALA A 184 12.18 -5.42 -2.80
CA ALA A 184 12.90 -6.40 -1.98
C ALA A 184 12.30 -6.50 -0.58
N LEU A 185 12.08 -5.36 0.09
CA LEU A 185 11.46 -5.31 1.42
C LEU A 185 10.07 -5.94 1.43
N THR A 186 9.25 -5.69 0.41
CA THR A 186 7.90 -6.27 0.33
C THR A 186 7.96 -7.79 0.27
N ARG A 187 8.88 -8.36 -0.52
CA ARG A 187 9.07 -9.82 -0.62
C ARG A 187 9.57 -10.42 0.69
N VAL A 188 10.54 -9.77 1.34
CA VAL A 188 11.05 -10.22 2.65
C VAL A 188 9.92 -10.25 3.67
N LEU A 189 9.14 -9.16 3.79
CA LEU A 189 8.01 -9.09 4.72
C LEU A 189 6.90 -10.10 4.39
N ALA A 190 6.65 -10.37 3.11
CA ALA A 190 5.70 -11.40 2.70
C ALA A 190 6.09 -12.80 3.24
N LEU A 191 7.37 -13.16 3.12
CA LEU A 191 7.90 -14.44 3.59
C LEU A 191 7.95 -14.52 5.11
N GLU A 192 8.42 -13.46 5.78
CA GLU A 192 8.49 -13.41 7.25
C GLU A 192 7.11 -13.54 7.92
N ASN A 193 6.05 -13.12 7.24
CA ASN A 193 4.71 -13.02 7.84
C ASN A 193 3.68 -13.99 7.25
N GLU A 194 4.08 -14.88 6.33
CA GLU A 194 3.18 -15.85 5.69
C GLU A 194 2.46 -16.73 6.72
N ALA A 195 3.21 -17.36 7.62
CA ALA A 195 2.65 -18.20 8.69
C ALA A 195 1.80 -17.42 9.70
N ARG A 196 1.96 -16.09 9.75
CA ARG A 196 1.18 -15.17 10.59
C ARG A 196 -0.09 -14.66 9.89
N GLY A 197 -0.29 -15.02 8.63
CA GLY A 197 -1.47 -14.64 7.85
C GLY A 197 -1.48 -13.19 7.37
N VAL A 198 -0.37 -12.45 7.50
CA VAL A 198 -0.27 -11.08 6.98
C VAL A 198 0.29 -11.12 5.56
N ARG A 199 -0.39 -10.45 4.64
CA ARG A 199 0.00 -10.44 3.22
C ARG A 199 0.72 -9.15 2.86
N PHE A 200 1.77 -9.26 2.06
CA PHE A 200 2.51 -8.11 1.51
C PHE A 200 2.57 -8.22 0.00
N ASN A 201 2.04 -7.22 -0.72
CA ASN A 201 2.07 -7.15 -2.17
C ASN A 201 2.57 -5.78 -2.64
N CYS A 202 3.13 -5.72 -3.84
CA CYS A 202 3.68 -4.49 -4.41
C CYS A 202 3.01 -4.18 -5.74
N VAL A 203 2.58 -2.93 -5.94
CA VAL A 203 2.16 -2.44 -7.26
C VAL A 203 3.32 -1.69 -7.92
N LEU A 204 3.48 -1.91 -9.22
CA LEU A 204 4.55 -1.37 -10.06
C LEU A 204 3.93 -0.52 -11.17
N PRO A 205 3.47 0.70 -10.87
CA PRO A 205 2.93 1.58 -11.88
C PRO A 205 4.03 2.05 -12.85
N VAL A 206 3.64 2.37 -14.09
CA VAL A 206 4.41 3.31 -14.93
C VAL A 206 4.20 4.75 -14.43
N ILE A 207 4.52 5.75 -15.24
CA ILE A 207 4.20 7.15 -14.91
C ILE A 207 2.70 7.25 -14.62
N ILE A 208 2.37 7.73 -13.43
CA ILE A 208 0.99 7.96 -13.02
C ILE A 208 0.53 9.29 -13.60
N ASP A 209 -0.67 9.34 -14.16
CA ASP A 209 -1.22 10.54 -14.75
C ASP A 209 -1.68 11.54 -13.66
N THR A 210 -0.76 12.41 -13.26
CA THR A 210 -0.98 13.45 -12.24
C THR A 210 -0.72 14.85 -12.83
N PRO A 211 -1.36 15.90 -12.31
CA PRO A 211 -1.06 17.27 -12.72
C PRO A 211 0.43 17.63 -12.62
N ASP A 212 1.09 17.19 -11.54
CA ASP A 212 2.52 17.43 -11.33
C ASP A 212 3.39 16.75 -12.40
N ASN A 213 3.08 15.50 -12.76
CA ASN A 213 3.81 14.78 -13.81
C ASN A 213 3.57 15.41 -15.18
N ARG A 214 2.33 15.81 -15.50
CA ARG A 214 2.03 16.53 -16.75
C ARG A 214 2.80 17.84 -16.84
N LYS A 215 2.91 18.59 -15.73
CA LYS A 215 3.68 19.83 -15.66
C LYS A 215 5.18 19.59 -15.79
N ALA A 216 5.71 18.53 -15.17
CA ALA A 216 7.12 18.16 -15.24
C ALA A 216 7.54 17.59 -16.60
N MET A 217 6.60 16.98 -17.33
CA MET A 217 6.85 16.32 -18.61
C MET A 217 5.91 16.83 -19.71
N PRO A 218 5.91 18.13 -20.06
CA PRO A 218 4.90 18.74 -20.93
C PRO A 218 4.94 18.23 -22.38
N LYS A 219 6.04 17.57 -22.79
CA LYS A 219 6.24 17.01 -24.12
C LYS A 219 5.98 15.50 -24.19
N ALA A 220 5.72 14.83 -23.07
CA ALA A 220 5.50 13.40 -23.04
C ALA A 220 4.08 13.05 -23.51
N ASP A 221 3.92 11.88 -24.13
CA ASP A 221 2.61 11.34 -24.49
C ASP A 221 1.94 10.67 -23.26
N PRO A 222 0.86 11.25 -22.71
CA PRO A 222 0.19 10.69 -21.54
C PRO A 222 -0.69 9.48 -21.87
N SER A 223 -0.86 9.10 -23.14
CA SER A 223 -1.71 7.97 -23.55
C SER A 223 -1.23 6.59 -23.05
N ARG A 224 -0.02 6.53 -22.50
CA ARG A 224 0.57 5.34 -21.87
C ARG A 224 0.65 5.45 -20.35
N TRP A 225 0.26 6.57 -19.78
CA TRP A 225 0.35 6.82 -18.34
C TRP A 225 -0.81 6.14 -17.62
N THR A 226 -0.56 5.70 -16.38
CA THR A 226 -1.56 4.99 -15.59
C THR A 226 -2.44 5.99 -14.85
N PRO A 227 -3.77 5.97 -15.01
CA PRO A 227 -4.65 6.81 -14.20
C PRO A 227 -4.52 6.46 -12.70
N PRO A 228 -4.50 7.45 -11.77
CA PRO A 228 -4.44 7.19 -10.33
C PRO A 228 -5.53 6.22 -9.86
N ALA A 229 -6.75 6.36 -10.40
CA ALA A 229 -7.89 5.49 -10.08
C ALA A 229 -7.66 4.02 -10.49
N ALA A 230 -6.91 3.76 -11.57
CA ALA A 230 -6.59 2.40 -11.98
C ALA A 230 -5.64 1.73 -10.97
N VAL A 231 -4.60 2.44 -10.52
CA VAL A 231 -3.72 1.97 -9.45
C VAL A 231 -4.51 1.76 -8.16
N ALA A 232 -5.37 2.70 -7.79
CA ALA A 232 -6.18 2.64 -6.58
C ALA A 232 -7.10 1.41 -6.52
N ARG A 233 -7.73 1.03 -7.64
CA ARG A 233 -8.55 -0.20 -7.70
C ARG A 233 -7.74 -1.47 -7.46
N VAL A 234 -6.53 -1.56 -8.01
CA VAL A 234 -5.62 -2.70 -7.76
C VAL A 234 -5.19 -2.72 -6.29
N VAL A 235 -4.83 -1.57 -5.73
CA VAL A 235 -4.49 -1.44 -4.31
C VAL A 235 -5.66 -1.88 -3.42
N ALA A 236 -6.88 -1.41 -3.70
CA ALA A 236 -8.07 -1.79 -2.95
C ALA A 236 -8.39 -3.29 -3.08
N PHE A 237 -8.27 -3.89 -4.26
CA PHE A 237 -8.41 -5.35 -4.43
C PHE A 237 -7.42 -6.11 -3.55
N LEU A 238 -6.15 -5.71 -3.56
CA LEU A 238 -5.09 -6.38 -2.81
C LEU A 238 -5.21 -6.22 -1.29
N LEU A 239 -5.84 -5.16 -0.81
CA LEU A 239 -6.07 -4.94 0.63
C LEU A 239 -7.22 -5.77 1.19
N PHE A 240 -8.22 -6.09 0.39
CA PHE A 240 -9.42 -6.77 0.87
C PHE A 240 -9.35 -8.31 0.73
N PRO A 241 -10.25 -9.05 1.41
CA PRO A 241 -10.21 -10.52 1.48
C PRO A 241 -10.32 -11.26 0.15
N GLU A 242 -10.84 -10.62 -0.90
CA GLU A 242 -10.96 -11.26 -2.23
C GLU A 242 -9.59 -11.61 -2.82
N SER A 243 -8.52 -10.96 -2.36
CA SER A 243 -7.13 -11.26 -2.75
C SER A 243 -6.39 -12.15 -1.76
N SER A 244 -7.09 -12.89 -0.87
CA SER A 244 -6.48 -13.70 0.18
C SER A 244 -5.45 -14.74 -0.29
N ALA A 245 -5.54 -15.20 -1.54
CA ALA A 245 -4.57 -16.10 -2.16
C ALA A 245 -3.31 -15.40 -2.71
N VAL A 246 -3.25 -14.07 -2.68
CA VAL A 246 -2.16 -13.27 -3.27
C VAL A 246 -1.24 -12.74 -2.16
N ASN A 247 -0.01 -13.24 -2.12
CA ASN A 247 1.06 -12.80 -1.22
C ASN A 247 2.41 -12.76 -1.94
N GLY A 248 3.26 -11.78 -1.62
CA GLY A 248 4.58 -11.59 -2.24
C GLY A 248 4.52 -11.14 -3.70
N ALA A 249 3.34 -10.80 -4.23
CA ALA A 249 3.15 -10.50 -5.63
C ALA A 249 3.71 -9.12 -6.00
N LEU A 250 4.31 -9.05 -7.19
CA LEU A 250 4.71 -7.81 -7.84
C LEU A 250 3.81 -7.58 -9.04
N ILE A 251 2.93 -6.58 -8.97
CA ILE A 251 1.84 -6.41 -9.93
C ILE A 251 2.10 -5.16 -10.77
N PRO A 252 2.47 -5.33 -12.05
CA PRO A 252 2.55 -4.20 -12.97
C PRO A 252 1.19 -3.54 -13.16
N VAL A 253 1.17 -2.20 -13.14
CA VAL A 253 -0.04 -1.41 -13.44
C VAL A 253 0.28 -0.41 -14.54
N SER A 254 -0.01 -0.79 -15.78
CA SER A 254 0.15 0.05 -16.96
C SER A 254 -1.13 0.82 -17.31
N GLY A 255 -0.99 1.87 -18.13
CA GLY A 255 -2.12 2.60 -18.70
C GLY A 255 -2.84 1.89 -19.85
N ARG A 256 -2.41 0.66 -20.20
CA ARG A 256 -3.00 -0.24 -21.20
C ARG A 256 -2.78 -1.68 -20.78
#